data_AF-A0A2A2TN05-F1
#
_entry.id   AF-A0A2A2TN05-F1
#
_cell.length_a   1.000
_cell.length_b   1.000
_cell.length_c   1.000
_cell.angle_alpha   90.00
_cell.angle_beta   90.00
_cell.angle_gamma   90.00
#
_symmetry.space_group_name_H-M   'P 1'
#
loop_
_entity.id
_entity.type
_entity.pdbx_description
1 polymer ?
#
loop_
_entity_poly.entity_id
_entity_poly.type
_entity_poly.pdbx_seq_one_letter_code
_entity_poly.pdbx_strand_id
1 'polypeptide(L)'
;MFQQYRYISARTLLEMPKLARCQSLPQNTWTPAENLWHLVFISHRWGNHNDPDSSGLQLAALKLMVQRMADIAEVISDERVGVDAAQSRLARVPSLNRQGTLQAAHLVFRSLCEAESVPDAKAIGDDGRGILDLIGFWYDYSCLPQDPKTPSEADEFAQTLQGIGDMILSSRVSTLILRKEGDGYVSRGWCFAESMIAQSKDDTNKPLVLWTDRWDEPVSLLDSEPFSVFKQDAEKLMAQWEDSSSTMSACESFCCVVQATALPLLLKSKAYESEFALAQADTTTIGIHLLAHIHPWLAILQEGEHLDLSVHLATLLQSEGLGCRDNRDYILVSLLLLKSLTSKDAAGDVAIWGEALVRFTEGLPLYLIRHDGKLEWQEKNRDSDKSQNL
;
A
#
# COMPACT_ATOMS: atom_id res chain seq x y z
N MET A 1 -15.88 -1.60 7.32
CA MET A 1 -14.83 -0.64 6.91
C MET A 1 -14.64 -0.64 5.40
N PHE A 2 -14.20 -1.74 4.75
CA PHE A 2 -13.84 -1.72 3.31
C PHE A 2 -14.93 -1.28 2.30
N GLN A 3 -16.21 -1.42 2.65
CA GLN A 3 -17.36 -1.08 1.78
C GLN A 3 -17.46 0.41 1.38
N GLN A 4 -16.72 1.30 2.05
CA GLN A 4 -16.74 2.74 1.76
C GLN A 4 -15.75 3.17 0.67
N TYR A 5 -14.78 2.33 0.32
CA TYR A 5 -13.76 2.67 -0.68
C TYR A 5 -14.14 2.19 -2.08
N ARG A 6 -13.74 2.94 -3.11
CA ARG A 6 -13.85 2.51 -4.50
C ARG A 6 -12.68 1.60 -4.87
N TYR A 7 -12.98 0.47 -5.50
CA TYR A 7 -11.97 -0.44 -6.06
C TYR A 7 -12.24 -0.68 -7.54
N ILE A 8 -11.16 -0.95 -8.27
CA ILE A 8 -11.19 -1.31 -9.68
C ILE A 8 -10.80 -2.79 -9.75
N SER A 9 -11.67 -3.67 -10.26
CA SER A 9 -11.27 -5.09 -10.43
C SER A 9 -10.06 -5.19 -11.36
N ALA A 10 -9.22 -6.21 -11.17
CA ALA A 10 -8.07 -6.44 -12.04
C ALA A 10 -8.52 -6.59 -13.52
N ARG A 11 -9.68 -7.22 -13.77
CA ARG A 11 -10.27 -7.28 -15.11
C ARG A 11 -10.55 -5.89 -15.68
N THR A 12 -11.26 -5.03 -14.94
CA THR A 12 -11.55 -3.66 -15.36
C THR A 12 -10.26 -2.87 -15.62
N LEU A 13 -9.22 -3.06 -14.80
CA LEU A 13 -7.92 -2.40 -14.96
C LEU A 13 -7.22 -2.73 -16.29
N LEU A 14 -7.36 -3.96 -16.80
CA LEU A 14 -6.86 -4.34 -18.14
C LEU A 14 -7.54 -3.57 -19.27
N GLU A 15 -8.82 -3.22 -19.11
CA GLU A 15 -9.62 -2.56 -20.14
C GLU A 15 -9.49 -1.03 -20.10
N MET A 16 -9.13 -0.44 -18.95
CA MET A 16 -9.01 1.02 -18.78
C MET A 16 -8.03 1.66 -19.79
N PRO A 17 -8.41 2.73 -20.51
CA PRO A 17 -7.50 3.40 -21.44
C PRO A 17 -6.47 4.31 -20.75
N LYS A 18 -6.77 4.77 -19.53
CA LYS A 18 -5.91 5.62 -18.68
C LYS A 18 -6.34 5.53 -17.22
N LEU A 19 -5.44 5.83 -16.28
CA LEU A 19 -5.78 6.07 -14.87
C LEU A 19 -6.39 7.46 -14.75
N ALA A 20 -7.70 7.55 -15.02
CA ALA A 20 -8.42 8.81 -14.94
C ALA A 20 -8.69 9.21 -13.48
N ARG A 21 -8.91 10.51 -13.29
CA ARG A 21 -9.39 11.09 -12.03
C ARG A 21 -10.67 10.37 -11.58
N CYS A 22 -10.82 10.10 -10.29
CA CYS A 22 -11.96 9.38 -9.72
C CYS A 22 -13.33 9.87 -10.25
N GLN A 23 -13.58 11.18 -10.27
CA GLN A 23 -14.85 11.75 -10.74
C GLN A 23 -15.05 11.70 -12.27
N SER A 24 -14.05 11.27 -13.04
CA SER A 24 -14.12 11.09 -14.50
C SER A 24 -14.35 9.63 -14.91
N LEU A 25 -14.35 8.69 -13.96
CA LEU A 25 -14.57 7.26 -14.22
C LEU A 25 -16.08 6.94 -14.12
N PRO A 26 -16.62 6.16 -15.07
CA PRO A 26 -18.05 5.84 -15.07
C PRO A 26 -18.40 4.89 -13.91
N GLN A 27 -19.66 4.93 -13.45
CA GLN A 27 -20.10 4.21 -12.24
C GLN A 27 -19.89 2.70 -12.28
N ASN A 28 -19.86 2.09 -13.47
CA ASN A 28 -19.60 0.66 -13.68
C ASN A 28 -18.10 0.28 -13.61
N THR A 29 -17.19 1.24 -13.38
CA THR A 29 -15.78 0.96 -13.10
C THR A 29 -15.59 0.32 -11.72
N TRP A 30 -16.48 0.66 -10.78
CA TRP A 30 -16.31 0.32 -9.37
C TRP A 30 -16.79 -1.09 -9.06
N THR A 31 -15.95 -1.86 -8.40
CA THR A 31 -16.27 -3.19 -7.90
C THR A 31 -16.50 -3.12 -6.38
N PRO A 32 -17.66 -3.58 -5.86
CA PRO A 32 -17.92 -3.61 -4.41
C PRO A 32 -16.90 -4.46 -3.66
N ALA A 33 -16.49 -4.02 -2.46
CA ALA A 33 -15.44 -4.66 -1.66
C ALA A 33 -15.80 -6.09 -1.18
N GLU A 34 -17.09 -6.39 -1.11
CA GLU A 34 -17.66 -7.71 -0.82
C GLU A 34 -17.59 -8.70 -1.99
N ASN A 35 -17.47 -8.21 -3.23
CA ASN A 35 -17.28 -9.05 -4.42
C ASN A 35 -15.80 -9.39 -4.67
N LEU A 36 -14.92 -8.71 -3.95
CA LEU A 36 -13.48 -8.86 -3.99
C LEU A 36 -13.04 -9.70 -2.79
N TRP A 37 -12.02 -10.52 -2.95
CA TRP A 37 -11.36 -11.28 -1.88
C TRP A 37 -10.09 -10.57 -1.46
N HIS A 38 -9.17 -10.44 -2.41
CA HIS A 38 -7.91 -9.75 -2.20
C HIS A 38 -7.96 -8.32 -2.70
N LEU A 39 -7.27 -7.42 -2.00
CA LEU A 39 -7.18 -6.01 -2.33
C LEU A 39 -5.70 -5.62 -2.53
N VAL A 40 -5.42 -4.74 -3.49
CA VAL A 40 -4.06 -4.28 -3.79
C VAL A 40 -4.04 -2.76 -3.69
N PHE A 41 -3.44 -2.25 -2.61
CA PHE A 41 -3.17 -0.83 -2.43
C PHE A 41 -1.95 -0.45 -3.27
N ILE A 42 -2.12 0.49 -4.20
CA ILE A 42 -1.05 0.95 -5.08
C ILE A 42 -0.41 2.20 -4.50
N SER A 43 0.79 2.00 -3.95
CA SER A 43 1.64 3.05 -3.40
C SER A 43 2.64 3.45 -4.48
N HIS A 44 2.70 4.73 -4.82
CA HIS A 44 3.36 5.16 -6.07
C HIS A 44 3.75 6.63 -6.01
N ARG A 45 4.64 7.03 -6.91
CA ARG A 45 5.04 8.42 -7.07
C ARG A 45 4.22 9.08 -8.19
N TRP A 46 3.58 10.19 -7.88
CA TRP A 46 2.94 11.03 -8.89
C TRP A 46 3.99 11.57 -9.89
N GLY A 47 3.72 11.42 -11.19
CA GLY A 47 4.57 11.92 -12.27
C GLY A 47 4.57 13.44 -12.36
N ASN A 48 3.38 14.07 -12.29
CA ASN A 48 3.22 15.51 -12.11
C ASN A 48 2.08 15.81 -11.12
N HIS A 49 1.83 17.08 -10.82
CA HIS A 49 0.87 17.48 -9.79
C HIS A 49 -0.61 17.26 -10.15
N ASN A 50 -0.98 17.29 -11.42
CA ASN A 50 -2.39 17.19 -11.86
C ASN A 50 -2.75 15.80 -12.38
N ASP A 51 -1.74 14.98 -12.70
CA ASP A 51 -1.90 13.65 -13.27
C ASP A 51 -0.71 12.77 -12.82
N PRO A 52 -0.92 11.74 -11.98
CA PRO A 52 0.15 10.89 -11.50
C PRO A 52 0.77 10.02 -12.59
N ASP A 53 0.05 9.71 -13.67
CA ASP A 53 0.52 8.85 -14.75
C ASP A 53 0.24 9.48 -16.13
N SER A 54 0.63 10.75 -16.29
CA SER A 54 0.55 11.47 -17.57
C SER A 54 1.31 10.79 -18.72
N SER A 55 2.18 9.83 -18.41
CA SER A 55 2.90 8.99 -19.36
C SER A 55 2.19 7.69 -19.76
N GLY A 56 1.18 7.24 -19.00
CA GLY A 56 0.55 5.92 -19.12
C GLY A 56 1.43 4.73 -18.75
N LEU A 57 2.63 4.97 -18.20
CA LEU A 57 3.62 3.94 -17.87
C LEU A 57 3.26 3.16 -16.61
N GLN A 58 2.65 3.81 -15.62
CA GLN A 58 2.19 3.12 -14.41
C GLN A 58 1.02 2.19 -14.73
N LEU A 59 0.05 2.67 -15.53
CA LEU A 59 -1.02 1.81 -16.03
C LEU A 59 -0.48 0.68 -16.90
N ALA A 60 0.48 0.93 -17.80
CA ALA A 60 1.08 -0.11 -18.62
C ALA A 60 1.74 -1.21 -17.77
N ALA A 61 2.50 -0.83 -16.74
CA ALA A 61 3.10 -1.79 -15.80
C ALA A 61 2.06 -2.56 -14.98
N LEU A 62 1.00 -1.89 -14.49
CA LEU A 62 -0.09 -2.54 -13.79
C LEU A 62 -0.85 -3.53 -14.69
N LYS A 63 -1.14 -3.16 -15.94
CA LYS A 63 -1.76 -4.05 -16.93
C LYS A 63 -0.89 -5.26 -17.25
N LEU A 64 0.42 -5.05 -17.43
CA LEU A 64 1.37 -6.14 -17.65
C LEU A 64 1.38 -7.10 -16.45
N MET A 65 1.30 -6.58 -15.22
CA MET A 65 1.19 -7.40 -14.03
C MET A 65 -0.12 -8.18 -13.95
N VAL A 66 -1.27 -7.54 -14.22
CA VAL A 66 -2.56 -8.23 -14.22
C VAL A 66 -2.65 -9.29 -15.33
N GLN A 67 -2.11 -9.02 -16.52
CA GLN A 67 -2.02 -10.02 -17.58
C GLN A 67 -1.17 -11.22 -17.14
N ARG A 68 -0.03 -10.95 -16.49
CA ARG A 68 0.83 -12.00 -15.93
C ARG A 68 0.13 -12.80 -14.82
N MET A 69 -0.67 -12.17 -13.97
CA MET A 69 -1.49 -12.84 -12.96
C MET A 69 -2.53 -13.77 -13.61
N ALA A 70 -3.15 -13.35 -14.72
CA ALA A 70 -4.08 -14.18 -15.49
C ALA A 70 -3.39 -15.41 -16.10
N ASP A 71 -2.21 -15.22 -16.72
CA ASP A 71 -1.44 -16.32 -17.29
C ASP A 71 -0.99 -17.33 -16.23
N ILE A 72 -0.55 -16.86 -15.06
CA ILE A 72 -0.20 -17.72 -13.92
C ILE A 72 -1.42 -18.51 -13.45
N ALA A 73 -2.56 -17.85 -13.25
CA ALA A 73 -3.77 -18.49 -12.74
C ALA A 73 -4.29 -19.59 -13.67
N GLU A 74 -4.36 -19.33 -14.98
CA GLU A 74 -4.79 -20.34 -15.94
C GLU A 74 -3.76 -21.50 -16.06
N VAL A 75 -2.46 -21.21 -15.88
CA VAL A 75 -1.41 -22.23 -15.84
C VAL A 75 -1.52 -23.14 -14.60
N ILE A 76 -1.80 -22.59 -13.40
CA ILE A 76 -1.92 -23.41 -12.17
C ILE A 76 -3.27 -24.14 -12.08
N SER A 77 -4.29 -23.70 -12.80
CA SER A 77 -5.54 -24.45 -13.01
C SER A 77 -5.42 -25.57 -14.04
N ASP A 78 -4.29 -25.71 -14.74
CA ASP A 78 -4.05 -26.83 -15.65
C ASP A 78 -3.58 -28.07 -14.86
N GLU A 79 -4.50 -29.02 -14.64
CA GLU A 79 -4.24 -30.28 -13.94
C GLU A 79 -3.40 -31.28 -14.76
N ARG A 80 -3.08 -30.99 -16.03
CA ARG A 80 -2.30 -31.89 -16.88
C ARG A 80 -0.85 -32.00 -16.38
N VAL A 81 -0.28 -33.19 -16.52
CA VAL A 81 1.11 -33.51 -16.15
C VAL A 81 1.88 -34.09 -17.34
N GLY A 82 3.21 -34.00 -17.29
CA GLY A 82 4.11 -34.49 -18.34
C GLY A 82 4.57 -33.39 -19.31
N VAL A 83 5.36 -33.80 -20.30
CA VAL A 83 6.16 -32.88 -21.16
C VAL A 83 5.29 -31.85 -21.89
N ASP A 84 4.17 -32.25 -22.47
CA ASP A 84 3.28 -31.34 -23.22
C ASP A 84 2.64 -30.28 -22.29
N ALA A 85 2.30 -30.66 -21.06
CA ALA A 85 1.78 -29.74 -20.05
C ALA A 85 2.87 -28.78 -19.56
N ALA A 86 4.09 -29.28 -19.32
CA ALA A 86 5.23 -28.45 -18.96
C ALA A 86 5.63 -27.47 -20.08
N GLN A 87 5.59 -27.89 -21.35
CA GLN A 87 5.77 -27.00 -22.50
C GLN A 87 4.67 -25.95 -22.60
N SER A 88 3.40 -26.33 -22.39
CA SER A 88 2.26 -25.41 -22.34
C SER A 88 2.41 -24.36 -21.24
N ARG A 89 2.81 -24.78 -20.02
CA ARG A 89 3.18 -23.90 -18.90
C ARG A 89 4.27 -22.90 -19.29
N LEU A 90 5.38 -23.40 -19.82
CA LEU A 90 6.57 -22.60 -20.12
C LEU A 90 6.39 -21.68 -21.33
N ALA A 91 5.52 -22.01 -22.28
CA ALA A 91 5.15 -21.11 -23.36
C ALA A 91 4.41 -19.86 -22.86
N ARG A 92 3.72 -19.96 -21.71
CA ARG A 92 2.90 -18.88 -21.15
C ARG A 92 3.58 -18.14 -20.01
N VAL A 93 4.15 -18.87 -19.06
CA VAL A 93 4.91 -18.34 -17.92
C VAL A 93 6.32 -18.98 -17.93
N PRO A 94 7.25 -18.44 -18.75
CA PRO A 94 8.53 -19.10 -19.01
C PRO A 94 9.44 -19.20 -17.80
N SER A 95 9.31 -18.30 -16.83
CA SER A 95 10.19 -18.19 -15.67
C SER A 95 9.49 -17.46 -14.53
N LEU A 96 9.53 -18.04 -13.32
CA LEU A 96 9.17 -17.34 -12.09
C LEU A 96 10.36 -16.52 -11.53
N ASN A 97 11.57 -16.71 -12.06
CA ASN A 97 12.76 -15.94 -11.69
C ASN A 97 12.86 -14.62 -12.48
N ARG A 98 11.77 -13.84 -12.53
CA ARG A 98 11.70 -12.51 -13.13
C ARG A 98 10.93 -11.59 -12.18
N GLN A 99 11.41 -10.37 -11.96
CA GLN A 99 10.83 -9.44 -10.98
C GLN A 99 9.30 -9.38 -11.09
N GLY A 100 8.80 -8.85 -12.20
CA GLY A 100 7.35 -8.64 -12.38
C GLY A 100 6.53 -9.92 -12.36
N THR A 101 7.06 -11.02 -12.91
CA THR A 101 6.41 -12.33 -12.85
C THR A 101 6.32 -12.87 -11.42
N LEU A 102 7.36 -12.68 -10.60
CA LEU A 102 7.33 -13.15 -9.22
C LEU A 102 6.40 -12.29 -8.36
N GLN A 103 6.38 -10.96 -8.54
CA GLN A 103 5.38 -10.12 -7.87
C GLN A 103 3.94 -10.51 -8.26
N ALA A 104 3.68 -10.79 -9.54
CA ALA A 104 2.39 -11.32 -10.00
C ALA A 104 2.04 -12.68 -9.36
N ALA A 105 3.02 -13.59 -9.27
CA ALA A 105 2.86 -14.90 -8.61
C ALA A 105 2.49 -14.77 -7.13
N HIS A 106 3.13 -13.85 -6.41
CA HIS A 106 2.82 -13.59 -4.99
C HIS A 106 1.41 -13.01 -4.79
N LEU A 107 0.95 -12.12 -5.68
CA LEU A 107 -0.43 -11.62 -5.63
C LEU A 107 -1.47 -12.71 -5.93
N VAL A 108 -1.22 -13.59 -6.93
CA VAL A 108 -2.08 -14.75 -7.20
C VAL A 108 -2.13 -15.68 -6.00
N PHE A 109 -0.98 -16.05 -5.43
CA PHE A 109 -0.89 -16.94 -4.27
C PHE A 109 -1.61 -16.37 -3.05
N ARG A 110 -1.39 -15.10 -2.69
CA ARG A 110 -2.12 -14.43 -1.59
C ARG A 110 -3.63 -14.48 -1.81
N SER A 111 -4.09 -14.21 -3.04
CA SER A 111 -5.51 -14.25 -3.39
C SER A 111 -6.13 -15.65 -3.24
N LEU A 112 -5.37 -16.70 -3.54
CA LEU A 112 -5.80 -18.10 -3.36
C LEU A 112 -5.77 -18.54 -1.89
N CYS A 113 -4.77 -18.14 -1.11
CA CYS A 113 -4.74 -18.44 0.33
C CYS A 113 -5.84 -17.69 1.10
N GLU A 114 -6.16 -16.45 0.72
CA GLU A 114 -7.29 -15.72 1.29
C GLU A 114 -8.63 -16.37 0.92
N ALA A 115 -8.79 -16.87 -0.32
CA ALA A 115 -9.97 -17.60 -0.76
C ALA A 115 -10.35 -18.75 0.20
N GLU A 116 -9.39 -19.61 0.55
CA GLU A 116 -9.63 -20.78 1.42
C GLU A 116 -10.14 -20.40 2.82
N SER A 117 -9.92 -19.16 3.27
CA SER A 117 -10.41 -18.62 4.54
C SER A 117 -11.83 -18.06 4.49
N VAL A 118 -12.39 -17.85 3.29
CA VAL A 118 -13.73 -17.28 3.09
C VAL A 118 -14.78 -18.41 3.03
N PRO A 119 -15.82 -18.41 3.88
CA PRO A 119 -16.79 -19.52 3.96
C PRO A 119 -17.48 -19.89 2.63
N ASP A 120 -17.66 -18.92 1.73
CA ASP A 120 -18.39 -19.09 0.46
C ASP A 120 -17.47 -19.35 -0.75
N ALA A 121 -16.18 -19.66 -0.55
CA ALA A 121 -15.20 -19.82 -1.63
C ALA A 121 -15.61 -20.81 -2.74
N LYS A 122 -16.39 -21.84 -2.39
CA LYS A 122 -16.89 -22.84 -3.35
C LYS A 122 -17.92 -22.29 -4.34
N ALA A 123 -18.61 -21.19 -4.04
CA ALA A 123 -19.65 -20.64 -4.90
C ALA A 123 -19.09 -19.96 -6.17
N ILE A 124 -17.81 -19.61 -6.19
CA ILE A 124 -17.19 -18.84 -7.28
C ILE A 124 -16.83 -19.69 -8.50
N GLY A 125 -16.61 -21.00 -8.32
CA GLY A 125 -16.48 -21.92 -9.45
C GLY A 125 -17.75 -22.01 -10.30
N ASP A 126 -18.92 -21.76 -9.70
CA ASP A 126 -20.23 -21.90 -10.35
C ASP A 126 -20.76 -20.59 -10.97
N ASP A 127 -20.27 -19.42 -10.54
CA ASP A 127 -20.71 -18.11 -11.07
C ASP A 127 -19.90 -17.61 -12.28
N GLY A 128 -18.82 -18.30 -12.63
CA GLY A 128 -17.99 -18.02 -13.80
C GLY A 128 -17.02 -16.85 -13.64
N ARG A 129 -16.86 -16.27 -12.44
CA ARG A 129 -15.82 -15.27 -12.17
C ARG A 129 -14.43 -15.90 -12.20
N GLY A 130 -13.52 -15.24 -12.92
CA GLY A 130 -12.10 -15.59 -12.89
C GLY A 130 -11.39 -14.90 -11.71
N ILE A 131 -10.17 -15.34 -11.39
CA ILE A 131 -9.37 -14.73 -10.31
C ILE A 131 -9.24 -13.19 -10.42
N LEU A 132 -9.24 -12.64 -11.63
CA LEU A 132 -9.15 -11.19 -11.87
C LEU A 132 -10.38 -10.41 -11.40
N ASP A 133 -11.53 -11.07 -11.28
CA ASP A 133 -12.78 -10.49 -10.78
C ASP A 133 -12.82 -10.45 -9.24
N LEU A 134 -11.88 -11.14 -8.59
CA LEU A 134 -11.76 -11.29 -7.13
C LEU A 134 -10.66 -10.41 -6.54
N ILE A 135 -9.88 -9.72 -7.37
CA ILE A 135 -8.75 -8.88 -6.96
C ILE A 135 -9.06 -7.42 -7.29
N GLY A 136 -9.11 -6.58 -6.26
CA GLY A 136 -9.44 -5.16 -6.38
C GLY A 136 -8.22 -4.27 -6.21
N PHE A 137 -7.98 -3.38 -7.16
CA PHE A 137 -6.92 -2.38 -7.10
C PHE A 137 -7.47 -1.07 -6.52
N TRP A 138 -6.72 -0.48 -5.59
CA TRP A 138 -6.94 0.86 -5.06
C TRP A 138 -5.77 1.76 -5.46
N TYR A 139 -6.01 2.73 -6.34
CA TYR A 139 -5.02 3.68 -6.86
C TYR A 139 -5.53 5.09 -6.56
N ASP A 140 -4.79 5.87 -5.76
CA ASP A 140 -5.32 7.05 -5.06
C ASP A 140 -6.13 8.00 -5.97
N TYR A 141 -5.57 8.41 -7.10
CA TYR A 141 -6.12 9.38 -8.03
C TYR A 141 -7.39 8.88 -8.74
N SER A 142 -7.51 7.56 -8.92
CA SER A 142 -8.66 6.92 -9.54
C SER A 142 -9.70 6.44 -8.53
N CYS A 143 -9.33 6.20 -7.27
CA CYS A 143 -10.25 5.66 -6.25
C CYS A 143 -10.75 6.71 -5.24
N LEU A 144 -10.03 7.81 -5.07
CA LEU A 144 -10.31 8.89 -4.12
C LEU A 144 -10.69 10.18 -4.86
N PRO A 145 -11.70 10.97 -4.43
CA PRO A 145 -12.05 12.22 -5.10
C PRO A 145 -10.89 13.23 -5.13
N GLN A 146 -10.65 13.83 -6.29
CA GLN A 146 -9.55 14.77 -6.51
C GLN A 146 -10.06 16.19 -6.75
N ASP A 147 -9.21 17.21 -6.61
CA ASP A 147 -9.65 18.60 -6.76
C ASP A 147 -9.98 19.02 -8.21
N PRO A 148 -10.94 19.94 -8.41
CA PRO A 148 -11.90 20.44 -7.41
C PRO A 148 -12.92 19.37 -7.01
N LYS A 149 -13.17 19.25 -5.70
CA LYS A 149 -14.17 18.34 -5.10
C LYS A 149 -15.52 19.06 -4.87
N THR A 150 -16.63 18.33 -4.98
CA THR A 150 -17.92 18.77 -4.41
C THR A 150 -17.92 18.64 -2.88
N PRO A 151 -18.88 19.23 -2.13
CA PRO A 151 -18.94 19.06 -0.68
C PRO A 151 -19.01 17.58 -0.25
N SER A 152 -19.89 16.80 -0.88
CA SER A 152 -20.01 15.35 -0.59
C SER A 152 -18.74 14.57 -0.94
N GLU A 153 -17.99 14.99 -1.96
CA GLU A 153 -16.68 14.40 -2.30
C GLU A 153 -15.58 14.82 -1.32
N ALA A 154 -15.68 16.00 -0.70
CA ALA A 154 -14.77 16.44 0.36
C ALA A 154 -15.00 15.65 1.65
N ASP A 155 -16.26 15.39 2.01
CA ASP A 155 -16.63 14.53 3.14
C ASP A 155 -16.12 13.09 2.93
N GLU A 156 -16.33 12.54 1.72
CA GLU A 156 -15.84 11.21 1.34
C GLU A 156 -14.30 11.11 1.34
N PHE A 157 -13.63 12.16 0.87
CA PHE A 157 -12.18 12.29 0.90
C PHE A 157 -11.64 12.29 2.34
N ALA A 158 -12.25 13.09 3.23
CA ALA A 158 -11.89 13.16 4.64
C ALA A 158 -12.07 11.81 5.34
N GLN A 159 -13.24 11.16 5.18
CA GLN A 159 -13.53 9.84 5.74
C GLN A 159 -12.54 8.78 5.25
N THR A 160 -12.19 8.81 3.96
CA THR A 160 -11.20 7.88 3.40
C THR A 160 -9.81 8.11 3.98
N LEU A 161 -9.37 9.37 4.14
CA LEU A 161 -8.07 9.68 4.75
C LEU A 161 -7.97 9.24 6.22
N GLN A 162 -9.05 9.36 7.01
CA GLN A 162 -9.07 8.87 8.39
C GLN A 162 -8.85 7.34 8.44
N GLY A 163 -9.48 6.60 7.53
CA GLY A 163 -9.43 5.13 7.45
C GLY A 163 -8.28 4.56 6.62
N ILE A 164 -7.51 5.37 5.87
CA ILE A 164 -6.50 4.88 4.92
C ILE A 164 -5.44 4.00 5.60
N GLY A 165 -5.03 4.35 6.82
CA GLY A 165 -4.07 3.57 7.59
C GLY A 165 -4.59 2.18 7.94
N ASP A 166 -5.85 2.10 8.36
CA ASP A 166 -6.52 0.86 8.76
C ASP A 166 -6.87 -0.02 7.54
N MET A 167 -7.15 0.63 6.40
CA MET A 167 -7.25 -0.04 5.10
C MET A 167 -5.91 -0.64 4.71
N ILE A 168 -4.82 0.16 4.69
CA ILE A 168 -3.49 -0.33 4.33
C ILE A 168 -3.12 -1.50 5.24
N LEU A 169 -3.25 -1.39 6.57
CA LEU A 169 -2.90 -2.44 7.54
C LEU A 169 -3.72 -3.73 7.44
N SER A 170 -4.81 -3.76 6.69
CA SER A 170 -5.67 -4.95 6.56
C SER A 170 -4.90 -6.19 6.10
N SER A 171 -5.24 -7.34 6.70
CA SER A 171 -4.78 -8.65 6.25
C SER A 171 -5.25 -9.03 4.85
N ARG A 172 -6.32 -8.40 4.32
CA ARG A 172 -6.84 -8.59 2.95
C ARG A 172 -6.18 -7.69 1.91
N VAL A 173 -5.29 -6.78 2.34
CA VAL A 173 -4.65 -5.80 1.47
C VAL A 173 -3.18 -6.16 1.29
N SER A 174 -2.77 -6.46 0.05
CA SER A 174 -1.38 -6.32 -0.35
C SER A 174 -1.07 -4.86 -0.62
N THR A 175 0.09 -4.37 -0.17
CA THR A 175 0.65 -3.12 -0.69
C THR A 175 1.57 -3.44 -1.87
N LEU A 176 1.35 -2.80 -3.01
CA LEU A 176 2.25 -2.83 -4.14
C LEU A 176 2.88 -1.44 -4.30
N ILE A 177 4.22 -1.38 -4.24
CA ILE A 177 4.97 -0.15 -4.44
C ILE A 177 5.47 -0.09 -5.88
N LEU A 178 5.01 0.89 -6.66
CA LEU A 178 5.51 1.14 -8.01
C LEU A 178 6.80 1.95 -7.95
N ARG A 179 7.91 1.38 -8.44
CA ARG A 179 9.23 2.00 -8.50
C ARG A 179 9.79 2.09 -9.91
N LYS A 180 10.74 3.00 -10.09
CA LYS A 180 11.72 3.01 -11.19
C LYS A 180 13.04 3.59 -10.68
N GLU A 181 14.13 3.36 -11.40
CA GLU A 181 15.44 3.87 -11.02
C GLU A 181 15.45 5.40 -10.89
N GLY A 182 15.97 5.90 -9.77
CA GLY A 182 16.11 7.34 -9.51
C GLY A 182 14.79 8.11 -9.39
N ASP A 183 13.64 7.46 -9.11
CA ASP A 183 12.37 8.17 -8.92
C ASP A 183 12.35 9.11 -7.72
N GLY A 184 13.18 8.89 -6.70
CA GLY A 184 13.11 9.62 -5.44
C GLY A 184 11.81 9.34 -4.67
N TYR A 185 11.26 8.14 -4.80
CA TYR A 185 10.05 7.70 -4.10
C TYR A 185 10.16 7.93 -2.59
N VAL A 186 11.26 7.48 -1.97
CA VAL A 186 11.46 7.55 -0.51
C VAL A 186 11.59 8.97 0.03
N SER A 187 11.94 9.95 -0.81
CA SER A 187 12.01 11.35 -0.39
C SER A 187 10.67 12.09 -0.46
N ARG A 188 9.57 11.42 -0.81
CA ARG A 188 8.21 12.01 -0.86
C ARG A 188 7.44 11.61 0.39
N GLY A 189 7.03 12.60 1.20
CA GLY A 189 6.41 12.35 2.51
C GLY A 189 5.18 11.43 2.45
N TRP A 190 4.34 11.57 1.42
CA TRP A 190 3.18 10.70 1.20
C TRP A 190 3.59 9.24 0.93
N CYS A 191 4.40 9.00 -0.09
CA CYS A 191 4.94 7.68 -0.47
C CYS A 191 5.70 7.00 0.69
N PHE A 192 6.40 7.81 1.49
CA PHE A 192 7.09 7.42 2.71
C PHE A 192 6.10 6.94 3.78
N ALA A 193 5.07 7.71 4.12
CA ALA A 193 4.03 7.31 5.08
C ALA A 193 3.26 6.06 4.65
N GLU A 194 2.85 5.96 3.38
CA GLU A 194 2.21 4.74 2.84
C GLU A 194 3.11 3.51 3.03
N SER A 195 4.40 3.64 2.70
CA SER A 195 5.37 2.56 2.88
C SER A 195 5.57 2.20 4.36
N MET A 196 5.48 3.18 5.27
CA MET A 196 5.62 2.97 6.72
C MET A 196 4.45 2.17 7.28
N ILE A 197 3.23 2.54 6.91
CA ILE A 197 2.02 1.83 7.31
C ILE A 197 2.04 0.41 6.72
N ALA A 198 2.42 0.26 5.45
CA ALA A 198 2.51 -1.06 4.81
C ALA A 198 3.55 -1.99 5.45
N GLN A 199 4.70 -1.45 5.88
CA GLN A 199 5.75 -2.17 6.61
C GLN A 199 5.39 -2.43 8.09
N SER A 200 4.20 -2.02 8.51
CA SER A 200 3.69 -2.26 9.86
C SER A 200 2.76 -3.47 9.98
N LYS A 201 2.64 -4.25 8.89
CA LYS A 201 1.98 -5.55 8.84
C LYS A 201 2.87 -6.67 9.37
N ASP A 202 2.20 -7.72 9.86
CA ASP A 202 2.81 -9.02 10.08
C ASP A 202 3.41 -9.60 8.78
N ASP A 203 4.41 -10.46 8.94
CA ASP A 203 5.39 -10.79 7.89
C ASP A 203 4.81 -11.19 6.54
N THR A 204 3.68 -11.90 6.48
CA THR A 204 3.11 -12.46 5.23
C THR A 204 2.66 -11.40 4.22
N ASN A 205 2.28 -10.20 4.70
CA ASN A 205 1.67 -9.15 3.87
C ASN A 205 2.53 -7.89 3.68
N LYS A 206 3.86 -8.00 3.91
CA LYS A 206 4.80 -6.91 3.59
C LYS A 206 4.66 -6.42 2.14
N PRO A 207 4.97 -5.14 1.89
CA PRO A 207 4.82 -4.54 0.57
C PRO A 207 5.66 -5.26 -0.49
N LEU A 208 5.05 -5.51 -1.64
CA LEU A 208 5.72 -5.99 -2.84
C LEU A 208 6.22 -4.78 -3.64
N VAL A 209 7.48 -4.78 -4.07
CA VAL A 209 8.02 -3.70 -4.90
C VAL A 209 8.02 -4.15 -6.36
N LEU A 210 7.33 -3.39 -7.23
CA LEU A 210 7.32 -3.62 -8.68
C LEU A 210 8.17 -2.56 -9.38
N TRP A 211 9.25 -3.00 -10.02
CA TRP A 211 10.12 -2.16 -10.83
C TRP A 211 9.60 -2.07 -12.26
N THR A 212 8.98 -0.93 -12.56
CA THR A 212 8.29 -0.66 -13.83
C THR A 212 9.24 -0.61 -15.04
N ASP A 213 10.54 -0.42 -14.80
CA ASP A 213 11.63 -0.36 -15.76
C ASP A 213 12.51 -1.63 -15.78
N ARG A 214 12.33 -2.55 -14.82
CA ARG A 214 13.15 -3.77 -14.63
C ARG A 214 12.31 -5.05 -14.60
N TRP A 215 11.15 -5.03 -15.26
CA TRP A 215 10.15 -6.11 -15.27
C TRP A 215 10.75 -7.50 -15.56
N ASP A 216 11.54 -7.61 -16.64
CA ASP A 216 12.16 -8.85 -17.12
C ASP A 216 13.53 -9.14 -16.50
N GLU A 217 14.03 -8.32 -15.56
CA GLU A 217 15.28 -8.64 -14.88
C GLU A 217 15.11 -9.90 -14.00
N PRO A 218 16.14 -10.75 -13.92
CA PRO A 218 16.15 -11.85 -12.96
C PRO A 218 15.93 -11.34 -11.53
N VAL A 219 15.29 -12.16 -10.69
CA VAL A 219 15.16 -11.82 -9.28
C VAL A 219 16.54 -11.97 -8.65
N SER A 220 17.19 -10.84 -8.37
CA SER A 220 18.45 -10.82 -7.64
C SER A 220 18.19 -11.26 -6.20
N LEU A 221 18.19 -12.57 -5.98
CA LEU A 221 18.17 -13.18 -4.65
C LEU A 221 19.54 -12.94 -4.00
N LEU A 222 19.73 -11.72 -3.52
CA LEU A 222 20.92 -11.13 -2.90
C LEU A 222 21.75 -12.05 -1.97
N ASP A 223 23.06 -11.78 -1.94
CA ASP A 223 24.06 -12.44 -1.08
C ASP A 223 24.08 -11.85 0.34
N SER A 224 22.90 -11.72 0.96
CA SER A 224 22.75 -11.30 2.36
C SER A 224 23.02 -12.47 3.31
N GLU A 225 23.96 -12.28 4.24
CA GLU A 225 24.45 -13.28 5.21
C GLU A 225 23.39 -14.05 6.05
N PRO A 226 22.16 -13.58 6.30
CA PRO A 226 21.13 -14.42 6.94
C PRO A 226 20.42 -15.38 5.96
N PHE A 227 20.44 -15.10 4.66
CA PHE A 227 19.55 -15.70 3.66
C PHE A 227 20.27 -16.43 2.51
N SER A 228 21.59 -16.52 2.58
CA SER A 228 22.41 -17.40 1.73
C SER A 228 21.97 -18.87 1.83
N VAL A 229 21.52 -19.30 3.01
CA VAL A 229 21.01 -20.66 3.28
C VAL A 229 19.77 -20.98 2.44
N PHE A 230 18.79 -20.08 2.37
CA PHE A 230 17.55 -20.28 1.60
C PHE A 230 17.72 -19.99 0.09
N LYS A 231 18.79 -19.28 -0.30
CA LYS A 231 19.04 -18.89 -1.70
C LYS A 231 19.11 -20.11 -2.62
N GLN A 232 19.87 -21.14 -2.23
CA GLN A 232 20.05 -22.34 -3.06
C GLN A 232 18.76 -23.13 -3.24
N ASP A 233 17.93 -23.25 -2.19
CA ASP A 233 16.64 -23.93 -2.30
C ASP A 233 15.64 -23.14 -3.16
N ALA A 234 15.57 -21.82 -2.99
CA ALA A 234 14.73 -20.97 -3.83
C ALA A 234 15.15 -21.00 -5.31
N GLU A 235 16.46 -20.90 -5.60
CA GLU A 235 17.01 -21.02 -6.95
C GLU A 235 16.74 -22.40 -7.57
N LYS A 236 16.90 -23.47 -6.80
CA LYS A 236 16.59 -24.85 -7.22
C LYS A 236 15.11 -25.03 -7.53
N LEU A 237 14.21 -24.50 -6.70
CA LEU A 237 12.76 -24.58 -6.92
C LEU A 237 12.35 -23.76 -8.15
N MET A 238 12.92 -22.55 -8.35
CA MET A 238 12.70 -21.79 -9.58
C MET A 238 13.23 -22.53 -10.83
N ALA A 239 14.37 -23.22 -10.74
CA ALA A 239 14.86 -24.06 -11.82
C ALA A 239 13.94 -25.28 -12.09
N GLN A 240 13.27 -25.83 -11.07
CA GLN A 240 12.26 -26.88 -11.24
C GLN A 240 10.98 -26.39 -11.93
N TRP A 241 10.62 -25.11 -11.80
CA TRP A 241 9.56 -24.51 -12.63
C TRP A 241 9.96 -24.48 -14.10
N GLU A 242 11.21 -24.12 -14.38
CA GLU A 242 11.79 -24.01 -15.72
C GLU A 242 12.10 -25.39 -16.36
N ASP A 243 12.09 -26.47 -15.56
CA ASP A 243 12.31 -27.84 -16.03
C ASP A 243 11.10 -28.42 -16.77
N SER A 244 11.24 -28.55 -18.10
CA SER A 244 10.25 -29.19 -18.98
C SER A 244 10.12 -30.70 -18.81
N SER A 245 11.03 -31.34 -18.08
CA SER A 245 10.97 -32.76 -17.71
C SER A 245 10.35 -33.03 -16.33
N SER A 246 10.01 -31.97 -15.59
CA SER A 246 9.38 -32.08 -14.26
C SER A 246 8.05 -32.83 -14.33
N THR A 247 7.87 -33.80 -13.42
CA THR A 247 6.63 -34.59 -13.28
C THR A 247 5.61 -33.96 -12.33
N MET A 248 5.94 -32.83 -11.69
CA MET A 248 5.03 -32.12 -10.80
C MET A 248 3.95 -31.39 -11.60
N SER A 249 2.75 -31.27 -11.03
CA SER A 249 1.73 -30.37 -11.58
C SER A 249 2.20 -28.91 -11.55
N ALA A 250 1.59 -28.07 -12.39
CA ALA A 250 1.86 -26.64 -12.38
C ALA A 250 1.53 -26.01 -11.02
N CYS A 251 0.43 -26.41 -10.37
CA CYS A 251 0.03 -25.94 -9.05
C CYS A 251 1.05 -26.31 -7.95
N GLU A 252 1.50 -27.56 -7.87
CA GLU A 252 2.50 -27.98 -6.87
C GLU A 252 3.83 -27.23 -7.07
N SER A 253 4.31 -27.15 -8.31
CA SER A 253 5.56 -26.45 -8.63
C SER A 253 5.47 -24.95 -8.31
N PHE A 254 4.34 -24.31 -8.62
CA PHE A 254 4.06 -22.93 -8.26
C PHE A 254 4.09 -22.73 -6.74
N CYS A 255 3.34 -23.53 -5.98
CA CYS A 255 3.26 -23.42 -4.53
C CYS A 255 4.64 -23.58 -3.88
N CYS A 256 5.45 -24.55 -4.31
CA CYS A 256 6.82 -24.72 -3.81
C CYS A 256 7.69 -23.48 -4.08
N VAL A 257 7.66 -22.94 -5.30
CA VAL A 257 8.43 -21.72 -5.66
C VAL A 257 7.96 -20.52 -4.85
N VAL A 258 6.65 -20.28 -4.78
CA VAL A 258 6.11 -19.09 -4.11
C VAL A 258 6.35 -19.15 -2.60
N GLN A 259 6.19 -20.31 -1.95
CA GLN A 259 6.49 -20.48 -0.53
C GLN A 259 7.98 -20.28 -0.24
N ALA A 260 8.87 -20.89 -1.03
CA ALA A 260 10.32 -20.76 -0.85
C ALA A 260 10.86 -19.36 -1.20
N THR A 261 10.17 -18.61 -2.07
CA THR A 261 10.50 -17.21 -2.38
C THR A 261 9.76 -16.21 -1.50
N ALA A 262 8.71 -16.60 -0.76
CA ALA A 262 7.98 -15.70 0.14
C ALA A 262 8.91 -15.11 1.19
N LEU A 263 9.49 -15.92 2.06
CA LEU A 263 10.36 -15.42 3.11
C LEU A 263 11.56 -14.61 2.54
N PRO A 264 12.25 -15.07 1.47
CA PRO A 264 13.24 -14.26 0.78
C PRO A 264 12.73 -12.99 0.10
N LEU A 265 11.51 -12.87 -0.42
CA LEU A 265 11.02 -11.59 -0.99
C LEU A 265 10.54 -10.63 0.08
N LEU A 266 9.96 -11.15 1.16
CA LEU A 266 9.54 -10.41 2.34
C LEU A 266 10.76 -9.89 3.15
N LEU A 267 11.97 -10.43 2.91
CA LEU A 267 13.21 -10.12 3.63
C LEU A 267 14.45 -9.78 2.75
N LYS A 268 14.39 -9.91 1.41
CA LYS A 268 15.42 -9.40 0.49
C LYS A 268 14.94 -8.11 -0.12
N SER A 269 15.09 -7.05 0.66
CA SER A 269 15.30 -5.76 0.06
C SER A 269 16.79 -5.65 -0.37
N LYS A 270 17.76 -6.01 0.49
CA LYS A 270 19.21 -5.58 0.51
C LYS A 270 19.62 -4.35 -0.34
N ALA A 271 19.64 -4.42 -1.68
CA ALA A 271 19.86 -3.25 -2.54
C ALA A 271 18.68 -2.26 -2.52
N TYR A 272 17.47 -2.77 -2.37
CA TYR A 272 16.28 -2.01 -2.03
C TYR A 272 16.23 -1.66 -0.53
N GLU A 273 16.95 -2.34 0.37
CA GLU A 273 17.08 -2.04 1.83
C GLU A 273 18.01 -0.85 2.05
N SER A 274 19.02 -0.63 1.20
CA SER A 274 19.74 0.63 1.23
C SER A 274 18.85 1.84 0.93
N GLU A 275 17.66 1.68 0.32
CA GLU A 275 16.65 2.73 0.25
C GLU A 275 15.52 2.57 1.27
N PHE A 276 14.97 1.35 1.42
CA PHE A 276 13.80 1.04 2.26
C PHE A 276 14.13 0.70 3.70
N ALA A 277 15.37 0.35 4.03
CA ALA A 277 15.85 0.14 5.40
C ALA A 277 16.82 1.22 5.88
N LEU A 278 17.45 2.01 4.98
CA LEU A 278 17.67 3.42 5.31
C LEU A 278 16.31 4.06 5.58
N ALA A 279 15.30 3.91 4.71
CA ALA A 279 13.96 4.36 5.07
C ALA A 279 13.45 3.69 6.35
N GLN A 280 13.53 2.38 6.66
CA GLN A 280 13.02 1.88 7.96
C GLN A 280 13.77 2.46 9.16
N ALA A 281 15.10 2.57 9.07
CA ALA A 281 15.90 3.17 10.12
C ALA A 281 15.53 4.65 10.28
N ASP A 282 15.51 5.40 9.19
CA ASP A 282 15.15 6.81 9.11
C ASP A 282 13.65 7.04 9.40
N THR A 283 12.73 6.11 9.12
CA THR A 283 11.28 6.26 9.37
C THR A 283 10.93 5.96 10.81
N THR A 284 11.57 4.93 11.39
CA THR A 284 11.45 4.65 12.81
C THR A 284 12.12 5.79 13.58
N THR A 285 13.26 6.30 13.09
CA THR A 285 13.93 7.49 13.62
C THR A 285 13.08 8.75 13.49
N ILE A 286 12.56 9.10 12.30
CA ILE A 286 11.68 10.27 12.04
C ILE A 286 10.38 10.16 12.84
N GLY A 287 9.82 8.96 12.96
CA GLY A 287 8.66 8.68 13.80
C GLY A 287 8.93 8.90 15.28
N ILE A 288 10.05 8.36 15.78
CA ILE A 288 10.54 8.59 17.14
C ILE A 288 10.92 10.06 17.33
N HIS A 289 11.45 10.76 16.33
CA HIS A 289 11.75 12.19 16.38
C HIS A 289 10.46 13.02 16.46
N LEU A 290 9.41 12.70 15.70
CA LEU A 290 8.08 13.32 15.82
C LEU A 290 7.54 13.17 17.25
N LEU A 291 7.57 11.95 17.80
CA LEU A 291 7.16 11.69 19.18
C LEU A 291 8.05 12.44 20.18
N ALA A 292 9.38 12.34 20.06
CA ALA A 292 10.34 12.94 20.98
C ALA A 292 10.42 14.48 20.88
N HIS A 293 10.03 15.07 19.75
CA HIS A 293 9.90 16.51 19.58
C HIS A 293 8.62 17.02 20.24
N ILE A 294 7.48 16.35 20.02
CA ILE A 294 6.18 16.84 20.48
C ILE A 294 5.91 16.51 21.96
N HIS A 295 6.32 15.32 22.42
CA HIS A 295 6.03 14.86 23.79
C HIS A 295 6.57 15.78 24.90
N PRO A 296 7.77 16.40 24.79
CA PRO A 296 8.21 17.43 25.74
C PRO A 296 7.28 18.65 25.80
N TRP A 297 6.79 19.15 24.66
CA TRP A 297 5.84 20.27 24.62
C TRP A 297 4.53 19.91 25.30
N LEU A 298 3.99 18.71 25.03
CA LEU A 298 2.81 18.18 25.71
C LEU A 298 3.03 18.09 27.23
N ALA A 299 4.21 17.65 27.66
CA ALA A 299 4.54 17.48 29.08
C ALA A 299 4.71 18.80 29.85
N ILE A 300 5.20 19.86 29.21
CA ILE A 300 5.45 21.17 29.85
C ILE A 300 4.31 22.19 29.69
N LEU A 301 3.34 21.92 28.81
CA LEU A 301 2.19 22.81 28.56
C LEU A 301 1.48 23.15 29.87
N GLN A 302 1.44 24.43 30.25
CA GLN A 302 0.85 24.87 31.51
C GLN A 302 -0.68 25.00 31.40
N GLU A 303 -1.33 25.08 32.56
CA GLU A 303 -2.77 25.28 32.68
C GLU A 303 -3.21 26.56 31.94
N GLY A 304 -4.11 26.42 30.96
CA GLY A 304 -4.55 27.52 30.11
C GLY A 304 -3.60 27.94 28.97
N GLU A 305 -2.43 27.29 28.82
CA GLU A 305 -1.60 27.46 27.61
C GLU A 305 -2.12 26.64 26.44
N HIS A 306 -1.86 27.12 25.22
CA HIS A 306 -2.29 26.51 23.96
C HIS A 306 -1.08 26.04 23.15
N LEU A 307 -1.11 24.80 22.66
CA LEU A 307 -0.11 24.25 21.73
C LEU A 307 -0.73 24.03 20.35
N ASP A 308 -0.24 24.73 19.33
CA ASP A 308 -0.59 24.46 17.93
C ASP A 308 0.25 23.33 17.36
N LEU A 309 -0.31 22.11 17.38
CA LEU A 309 0.39 20.95 16.83
C LEU A 309 0.69 21.10 15.34
N SER A 310 -0.09 21.87 14.57
CA SER A 310 0.07 21.97 13.12
C SER A 310 1.43 22.58 12.74
N VAL A 311 1.89 23.58 13.50
CA VAL A 311 3.20 24.21 13.32
C VAL A 311 4.33 23.23 13.63
N HIS A 312 4.24 22.48 14.73
CA HIS A 312 5.28 21.52 15.13
C HIS A 312 5.36 20.33 14.16
N LEU A 313 4.20 19.76 13.79
CA LEU A 313 4.09 18.63 12.86
C LEU A 313 4.64 18.97 11.47
N ALA A 314 4.39 20.20 10.98
CA ALA A 314 4.93 20.66 9.70
C ALA A 314 6.43 20.95 9.76
N THR A 315 6.85 21.73 10.77
CA THR A 315 8.24 22.20 10.91
C THR A 315 9.22 21.03 11.04
N LEU A 316 8.89 20.02 11.87
CA LEU A 316 9.80 18.90 12.07
C LEU A 316 9.93 18.05 10.80
N LEU A 317 8.81 17.65 10.19
CA LEU A 317 8.84 16.81 8.99
C LEU A 317 9.54 17.49 7.80
N GLN A 318 9.44 18.83 7.72
CA GLN A 318 10.23 19.63 6.78
C GLN A 318 11.74 19.61 7.11
N SER A 319 12.12 19.62 8.39
CA SER A 319 13.52 19.54 8.81
C SER A 319 14.17 18.18 8.55
N GLU A 320 13.36 17.11 8.51
CA GLU A 320 13.77 15.75 8.10
C GLU A 320 13.90 15.59 6.58
N GLY A 321 13.70 16.67 5.80
CA GLY A 321 13.98 16.71 4.35
C GLY A 321 12.95 15.99 3.46
N LEU A 322 11.83 15.53 4.02
CA LEU A 322 10.77 14.88 3.24
C LEU A 322 10.00 15.88 2.37
N GLY A 323 9.84 15.58 1.09
CA GLY A 323 9.16 16.42 0.12
C GLY A 323 7.64 16.24 0.13
N CYS A 324 6.94 17.19 0.73
CA CYS A 324 5.49 17.38 0.63
C CYS A 324 5.13 18.55 -0.32
N ARG A 325 3.87 18.65 -0.77
CA ARG A 325 3.44 19.75 -1.68
C ARG A 325 3.39 21.10 -0.96
N ASP A 326 2.80 21.10 0.24
CA ASP A 326 2.54 22.28 1.06
C ASP A 326 2.42 21.88 2.55
N ASN A 327 2.19 22.86 3.43
CA ASN A 327 2.10 22.62 4.88
C ASN A 327 0.97 21.66 5.28
N ARG A 328 -0.13 21.55 4.52
CA ARG A 328 -1.22 20.63 4.82
C ARG A 328 -0.78 19.19 4.58
N ASP A 329 -0.08 18.93 3.47
CA ASP A 329 0.55 17.63 3.21
C ASP A 329 1.55 17.26 4.33
N TYR A 330 2.38 18.21 4.79
CA TYR A 330 3.32 17.96 5.89
C TYR A 330 2.59 17.55 7.18
N ILE A 331 1.53 18.27 7.57
CA ILE A 331 0.75 17.92 8.78
C ILE A 331 0.11 16.54 8.63
N LEU A 332 -0.52 16.26 7.48
CA LEU A 332 -1.19 14.99 7.22
C LEU A 332 -0.23 13.79 7.28
N VAL A 333 0.93 13.91 6.63
CA VAL A 333 1.97 12.87 6.65
C VAL A 333 2.48 12.62 8.07
N SER A 334 2.74 13.67 8.84
CA SER A 334 3.15 13.53 10.25
C SER A 334 2.08 12.83 11.10
N LEU A 335 0.80 13.15 10.91
CA LEU A 335 -0.30 12.49 11.62
C LEU A 335 -0.47 11.01 11.24
N LEU A 336 -0.31 10.67 9.96
CA LEU A 336 -0.34 9.27 9.50
C LEU A 336 0.84 8.46 10.07
N LEU A 337 2.04 9.03 10.10
CA LEU A 337 3.22 8.40 10.73
C LEU A 337 2.96 8.16 12.23
N LEU A 338 2.49 9.16 12.97
CA LEU A 338 2.21 9.07 14.40
C LEU A 338 1.09 8.05 14.74
N LYS A 339 0.01 8.01 13.93
CA LYS A 339 -1.04 6.97 14.04
C LYS A 339 -0.45 5.58 13.82
N SER A 340 0.44 5.41 12.83
CA SER A 340 1.04 4.10 12.53
C SER A 340 1.94 3.57 13.65
N LEU A 341 2.77 4.41 14.26
CA LEU A 341 3.68 4.01 15.34
C LEU A 341 2.91 3.58 16.59
N THR A 342 1.94 4.40 17.00
CA THR A 342 1.15 4.14 18.21
C THR A 342 0.25 2.90 18.09
N SER A 343 -0.13 2.49 16.87
CA SER A 343 -0.81 1.21 16.63
C SER A 343 0.07 -0.03 16.84
N LYS A 344 1.40 0.08 16.70
CA LYS A 344 2.35 -1.03 16.88
C LYS A 344 2.80 -1.19 18.33
N ASP A 345 3.20 -0.08 18.95
CA ASP A 345 3.98 -0.13 20.19
C ASP A 345 3.13 -0.01 21.46
N ALA A 346 1.83 0.30 21.33
CA ALA A 346 0.90 0.56 22.44
C ALA A 346 1.40 1.59 23.48
N ALA A 347 2.39 2.40 23.10
CA ALA A 347 3.05 3.39 23.93
C ALA A 347 2.71 4.80 23.42
N GLY A 348 2.04 5.58 24.28
CA GLY A 348 1.51 6.90 23.93
C GLY A 348 -0.01 6.90 23.83
N ASP A 349 -0.60 8.09 23.87
CA ASP A 349 -2.04 8.27 23.86
C ASP A 349 -2.58 8.17 22.41
N VAL A 350 -2.90 6.94 22.00
CA VAL A 350 -3.46 6.60 20.67
C VAL A 350 -4.67 7.49 20.32
N ALA A 351 -5.45 7.90 21.33
CA ALA A 351 -6.62 8.75 21.15
C ALA A 351 -6.25 10.15 20.64
N ILE A 352 -5.12 10.72 21.08
CA ILE A 352 -4.67 12.05 20.63
C ILE A 352 -4.38 12.03 19.13
N TRP A 353 -3.62 11.06 18.61
CA TRP A 353 -3.27 11.05 17.18
C TRP A 353 -4.44 10.66 16.27
N GLY A 354 -5.34 9.78 16.75
CA GLY A 354 -6.59 9.48 16.06
C GLY A 354 -7.49 10.71 15.93
N GLU A 355 -7.75 11.40 17.03
CA GLU A 355 -8.55 12.64 17.05
C GLU A 355 -7.87 13.77 16.27
N ALA A 356 -6.54 13.91 16.35
CA ALA A 356 -5.80 14.90 15.55
C ALA A 356 -5.99 14.70 14.04
N LEU A 357 -6.00 13.44 13.57
CA LEU A 357 -6.28 13.12 12.16
C LEU A 357 -7.72 13.45 11.78
N VAL A 358 -8.70 13.09 12.62
CA VAL A 358 -10.11 13.46 12.43
C VAL A 358 -10.26 14.97 12.31
N ARG A 359 -9.83 15.73 13.33
CA ARG A 359 -9.88 17.21 13.36
C ARG A 359 -9.22 17.83 12.13
N PHE A 360 -8.03 17.38 11.75
CA PHE A 360 -7.33 17.88 10.58
C PHE A 360 -8.13 17.68 9.29
N THR A 361 -8.67 16.48 9.07
CA THR A 361 -9.47 16.18 7.88
C THR A 361 -10.81 16.92 7.84
N GLU A 362 -11.40 17.24 8.99
CA GLU A 362 -12.61 18.07 9.12
C GLU A 362 -12.33 19.59 9.05
N GLY A 363 -11.06 20.01 8.94
CA GLY A 363 -10.67 21.42 8.92
C GLY A 363 -10.80 22.12 10.29
N LEU A 364 -10.87 21.34 11.37
CA LEU A 364 -10.83 21.82 12.75
C LEU A 364 -9.39 22.15 13.18
N PRO A 365 -9.19 23.08 14.12
CA PRO A 365 -7.87 23.43 14.61
C PRO A 365 -7.23 22.30 15.43
N LEU A 366 -5.91 22.19 15.33
CA LEU A 366 -5.07 21.26 16.11
C LEU A 366 -4.47 21.93 17.35
N TYR A 367 -5.24 22.79 18.02
CA TYR A 367 -4.85 23.42 19.28
C TYR A 367 -5.18 22.47 20.44
N LEU A 368 -4.15 22.05 21.18
CA LEU A 368 -4.30 21.42 22.49
C LEU A 368 -4.21 22.47 23.59
N ILE A 369 -5.04 22.33 24.62
CA ILE A 369 -5.00 23.13 25.85
C ILE A 369 -4.82 22.18 27.04
N ARG A 370 -4.12 22.62 28.09
CA ARG A 370 -4.19 21.92 29.40
C ARG A 370 -5.28 22.54 30.27
N HIS A 371 -6.26 21.73 30.65
CA HIS A 371 -7.36 22.09 31.54
C HIS A 371 -7.53 21.05 32.66
N ASP A 372 -7.61 21.48 33.91
CA ASP A 372 -7.61 20.63 35.12
C ASP A 372 -6.49 19.55 35.09
N GLY A 373 -5.32 19.92 34.56
CA GLY A 373 -4.19 19.00 34.41
C GLY A 373 -4.33 17.95 33.29
N LYS A 374 -5.43 17.92 32.52
CA LYS A 374 -5.62 17.05 31.35
C LYS A 374 -5.33 17.80 30.05
N LEU A 375 -4.93 17.07 29.00
CA LEU A 375 -4.84 17.62 27.65
C LEU A 375 -6.23 17.48 26.99
N GLU A 376 -6.76 18.60 26.51
CA GLU A 376 -8.05 18.67 25.82
C GLU A 376 -7.89 19.42 24.50
N TRP A 377 -8.75 19.13 23.53
CA TRP A 377 -8.76 19.86 22.26
C TRP A 377 -9.54 21.16 22.41
N GLN A 378 -8.95 22.27 21.96
CA GLN A 378 -9.67 23.53 21.94
C GLN A 378 -10.76 23.48 20.87
N GLU A 379 -12.01 23.50 21.33
CA GLU A 379 -13.16 23.66 20.45
C GLU A 379 -13.18 25.05 19.81
N LYS A 380 -13.59 25.11 18.54
CA LYS A 380 -13.73 26.39 17.84
C LYS A 380 -14.83 27.20 18.52
N ASN A 381 -14.45 28.26 19.25
CA ASN A 381 -15.38 29.18 19.91
C ASN A 381 -16.42 29.72 18.91
N ARG A 382 -17.61 29.11 18.88
CA ARG A 382 -18.70 29.47 17.95
C ARG A 382 -19.26 30.87 18.18
N ASP A 383 -18.93 31.49 19.31
CA ASP A 383 -19.46 32.80 19.71
C ASP A 383 -18.50 33.97 19.42
N SER A 384 -17.21 33.74 19.14
CA SER A 384 -16.28 34.83 18.76
C SER A 384 -16.39 35.28 17.30
N ASP A 385 -16.97 34.47 16.41
CA ASP A 385 -17.24 34.85 15.00
C ASP A 385 -18.51 35.74 14.86
N LYS A 386 -19.36 35.84 15.91
CA LYS A 386 -20.59 36.64 15.86
C LYS A 386 -20.38 38.13 16.14
N SER A 387 -19.25 38.50 16.74
CA SER A 387 -18.95 39.87 17.18
C SER A 387 -18.11 40.69 16.18
N GLN A 388 -17.82 40.17 14.98
CA GLN A 388 -17.14 40.90 13.91
C GLN A 388 -18.04 41.23 12.69
N ASN A 389 -19.35 41.01 12.79
CA ASN A 389 -20.36 41.35 11.76
C ASN A 389 -21.48 42.28 12.29
N LEU A 390 -21.15 43.18 13.23
CA LEU A 390 -22.01 44.23 13.76
C LEU A 390 -21.36 45.61 13.63
#